data_AF-A0A183N9L5-F1
#
_entry.id   AF-A0A183N9L5-F1
#
_cell.length_a   1.000
_cell.length_b   1.000
_cell.length_c   1.000
_cell.angle_alpha   90.00
_cell.angle_beta   90.00
_cell.angle_gamma   90.00
#
_symmetry.space_group_name_H-M   'P 1'
#
loop_
_entity.id
_entity.type
_entity.pdbx_description
1 polymer ?
#
loop_
_entity_poly.entity_id
_entity_poly.type
_entity_poly.pdbx_seq_one_letter_code
_entity_poly.pdbx_strand_id
1 'polypeptide(L)' 'MESNWNGIKEAIASTCHDFLGHKKHHHKEWITVDTLDKIQEKRNKKTAINTSRTRAEKTKAQAEYTEVNKQVKRSI' A
#
# COMPACT_ATOMS: atom_id res chain seq x y z
N MET A 1 24.17 48.22 -7.28
CA MET A 1 25.08 47.26 -6.61
C MET A 1 24.40 45.90 -6.43
N GLU A 2 23.10 45.87 -6.11
CA GLU A 2 22.27 44.64 -6.07
C GLU A 2 22.20 43.87 -7.39
N SER A 3 22.15 44.56 -8.54
CA SER A 3 22.12 43.92 -9.86
C SER A 3 23.36 43.07 -10.14
N ASN A 4 24.54 43.56 -9.76
CA ASN A 4 25.79 42.81 -9.88
C ASN A 4 25.81 41.58 -8.96
N TRP A 5 25.32 41.75 -7.73
CA TRP A 5 25.18 40.65 -6.78
C TRP A 5 24.20 39.57 -7.28
N ASN A 6 23.12 39.97 -7.95
CA ASN A 6 22.17 39.04 -8.54
C ASN A 6 22.78 38.26 -9.71
N GLY A 7 23.55 38.94 -10.58
CA GLY A 7 24.26 38.28 -11.68
C GLY A 7 25.27 37.24 -11.22
N ILE A 8 26.00 37.49 -10.12
CA ILE A 8 26.93 36.52 -9.54
C ILE A 8 26.19 35.29 -9.00
N LYS A 9 25.04 35.48 -8.32
CA LYS A 9 24.22 34.36 -7.85
C LYS A 9 23.69 33.51 -9.00
N GLU A 10 23.25 34.14 -10.09
CA GLU A 10 22.75 33.44 -11.27
C GLU A 10 23.86 32.65 -11.98
N ALA A 11 25.05 33.23 -12.13
CA ALA A 11 26.19 32.54 -12.73
C ALA A 11 26.62 31.30 -11.92
N ILE A 12 26.63 31.41 -10.58
CA ILE A 12 26.91 30.28 -9.69
C ILE A 12 25.82 29.22 -9.80
N ALA A 13 24.54 29.61 -9.76
CA ALA A 13 23.42 28.69 -9.91
C ALA A 13 23.44 27.95 -11.25
N SER A 14 23.76 28.66 -12.36
CA SER A 14 23.89 28.07 -13.69
C SER A 14 25.03 27.07 -13.75
N THR A 15 26.20 27.40 -13.19
CA THR A 15 27.36 26.50 -13.18
C THR A 15 27.08 25.25 -12.34
N CYS A 16 26.44 25.40 -11.18
CA CYS A 16 25.99 24.27 -10.37
C CYS A 16 24.98 23.41 -11.12
N HIS A 17 24.08 24.05 -11.87
CA HIS A 17 23.07 23.36 -12.66
C HIS A 17 23.69 22.56 -13.83
N ASP A 18 24.65 23.13 -14.54
CA ASP A 18 25.37 22.49 -15.65
C ASP A 18 26.27 21.34 -15.18
N PHE A 19 26.98 21.54 -14.06
CA PHE A 19 27.93 20.55 -13.54
C PHE A 19 27.24 19.39 -12.81
N LEU A 20 26.24 19.68 -11.97
CA LEU A 20 25.52 18.64 -11.23
C LEU A 20 24.39 18.01 -12.07
N GLY A 21 24.05 18.63 -13.20
CA GLY A 21 22.87 18.33 -14.01
C GLY A 21 21.57 18.61 -13.26
N HIS A 22 20.47 18.74 -14.00
CA HIS A 22 19.17 18.47 -13.38
C HIS A 22 19.18 16.98 -13.06
N LYS A 23 19.42 16.63 -11.79
CA LYS A 23 19.12 15.30 -11.30
C LYS A 23 17.61 15.13 -11.46
N LYS A 24 17.19 14.63 -12.62
CA LYS A 24 15.82 14.20 -12.83
C LYS A 24 15.61 13.21 -11.72
N HIS A 25 14.74 13.56 -10.78
CA HIS A 25 14.10 12.57 -9.93
C HIS A 25 13.27 11.74 -10.90
N HIS A 26 13.95 10.86 -11.64
CA HIS A 26 13.34 9.70 -12.21
C HIS A 26 12.74 9.02 -11.00
N HIS A 27 11.45 9.27 -10.78
CA HIS A 27 10.67 8.39 -9.96
C HIS A 27 11.04 7.01 -10.48
N LYS A 28 11.56 6.15 -9.62
CA LYS A 28 11.98 4.81 -10.03
C LYS A 28 10.76 4.10 -10.65
N GLU A 29 10.61 4.20 -11.97
CA GLU A 29 9.70 3.40 -12.79
C GLU A 29 10.11 1.92 -12.78
N TRP A 30 11.12 1.56 -11.97
CA TRP A 30 11.51 0.19 -11.70
C TRP A 30 10.39 -0.68 -11.14
N ILE A 31 9.32 -0.09 -10.60
CA ILE A 31 8.09 -0.84 -10.36
C ILE A 31 7.16 -0.54 -11.52
N THR A 32 7.19 -1.42 -12.53
CA THR A 32 6.27 -1.34 -13.66
C THR A 32 4.83 -1.40 -13.18
N VAL A 33 3.92 -0.75 -13.89
CA VAL A 33 2.46 -0.81 -13.60
C VAL A 33 2.00 -2.26 -13.55
N ASP A 34 2.48 -3.11 -14.46
CA ASP A 34 2.23 -4.56 -14.46
C ASP A 34 2.65 -5.25 -13.14
N THR A 35 3.75 -4.81 -12.51
CA THR A 35 4.17 -5.33 -11.21
C THR A 35 3.22 -4.89 -10.09
N LEU A 36 2.76 -3.63 -10.11
CA LEU A 36 1.76 -3.13 -9.16
C LEU A 36 0.43 -3.87 -9.30
N ASP A 37 -0.03 -4.10 -10.52
CA ASP A 37 -1.27 -4.83 -10.80
C ASP A 37 -1.19 -6.28 -10.29
N LYS A 38 -0.08 -6.97 -10.54
CA LYS A 38 0.16 -8.34 -10.01
C LYS A 38 0.17 -8.38 -8.47
N ILE A 39 0.70 -7.34 -7.82
CA ILE A 39 0.67 -7.23 -6.36
C ILE A 39 -0.77 -7.05 -5.87
N GLN A 40 -1.54 -6.17 -6.52
CA GLN A 40 -2.92 -5.90 -6.15
C GLN A 40 -3.81 -7.12 -6.36
N GLU A 41 -3.65 -7.86 -7.47
CA GLU A 41 -4.37 -9.11 -7.71
C GLU A 41 -4.10 -10.16 -6.61
N LYS A 42 -2.83 -10.33 -6.22
CA LYS A 42 -2.45 -11.26 -5.15
C LYS A 42 -3.09 -10.87 -3.82
N ARG A 43 -3.13 -9.57 -3.50
CA ARG A 43 -3.80 -9.05 -2.29
C ARG A 43 -5.30 -9.34 -2.32
N ASN A 44 -5.97 -9.06 -3.43
CA ASN A 44 -7.41 -9.29 -3.59
C ASN A 44 -7.76 -10.78 -3.42
N LYS A 45 -6.99 -11.68 -4.05
CA LYS A 45 -7.15 -13.14 -3.90
C LYS A 45 -7.01 -13.58 -2.44
N LYS A 46 -5.99 -13.09 -1.74
CA LYS A 46 -5.79 -13.38 -0.30
C LYS A 46 -6.98 -12.90 0.55
N THR A 47 -7.49 -11.71 0.30
CA THR A 47 -8.65 -11.15 1.02
C THR A 47 -9.91 -11.98 0.80
N ALA A 48 -10.17 -12.43 -0.43
CA ALA A 48 -11.32 -13.27 -0.74
C ALA A 48 -11.28 -14.60 0.04
N ILE A 49 -10.12 -15.27 0.06
CA ILE A 49 -9.91 -16.54 0.79
C ILE A 49 -10.05 -16.34 2.30
N ASN A 50 -9.46 -15.28 2.85
CA ASN A 50 -9.58 -15.02 4.29
C ASN A 50 -11.03 -14.72 4.68
N THR A 51 -11.75 -13.98 3.84
CA THR A 51 -13.18 -13.69 4.07
C THR A 51 -14.03 -14.95 4.05
N SER A 52 -13.80 -15.87 3.10
CA SER A 52 -14.54 -17.14 3.05
C SER A 52 -14.22 -18.02 4.27
N ARG A 53 -12.96 -18.10 4.68
CA ARG A 53 -12.55 -18.82 5.91
C ARG A 53 -13.24 -18.26 7.16
N THR A 54 -13.19 -16.94 7.36
CA THR A 54 -13.83 -16.30 8.52
C THR A 54 -15.34 -16.53 8.54
N ARG A 55 -16.01 -16.52 7.38
CA ARG A 55 -17.45 -16.84 7.30
C ARG A 55 -17.75 -18.28 7.70
N ALA A 56 -16.93 -19.23 7.23
CA ALA A 56 -17.07 -20.63 7.58
C ALA A 56 -16.86 -20.86 9.09
N GLU A 57 -15.83 -20.25 9.68
CA GLU A 57 -15.55 -20.34 11.13
C GLU A 57 -16.69 -19.74 11.97
N LYS A 58 -17.22 -18.58 11.58
CA LYS A 58 -18.40 -17.98 12.24
C LYS A 58 -19.61 -18.91 12.19
N THR A 59 -19.87 -19.53 11.04
CA THR A 59 -20.99 -20.45 10.87
C THR A 59 -20.82 -21.69 11.75
N LYS A 60 -19.60 -22.24 11.82
CA LYS A 60 -19.27 -23.37 12.69
C LYS A 60 -19.48 -23.04 14.17
N ALA A 61 -18.94 -21.91 14.63
CA ALA A 61 -19.10 -21.47 16.01
C ALA A 61 -20.57 -21.23 16.37
N GLN A 62 -21.37 -20.68 15.44
CA GLN A 62 -22.81 -20.50 15.64
C GLN A 62 -23.55 -21.83 15.77
N ALA A 63 -23.19 -22.84 14.96
CA ALA A 63 -23.76 -24.18 15.05
C ALA A 63 -23.43 -24.84 16.38
N GLU A 64 -22.16 -24.76 16.82
CA GLU A 64 -21.71 -25.29 18.11
C GLU A 64 -22.46 -24.63 19.28
N TYR A 65 -22.55 -23.29 19.29
CA TYR A 65 -23.31 -22.56 20.30
C TYR A 65 -24.79 -22.98 20.34
N THR A 66 -25.40 -23.16 19.17
CA THR A 66 -26.80 -23.57 19.07
C THR A 66 -27.03 -24.96 19.66
N GLU A 67 -26.11 -25.90 19.41
CA GLU A 67 -26.22 -27.26 19.95
C GLU A 67 -26.03 -27.30 21.47
N VAL A 68 -25.01 -26.60 21.99
CA VAL A 68 -24.78 -26.50 23.44
C VAL A 68 -25.98 -25.85 24.13
N ASN A 69 -26.56 -24.77 23.55
CA ASN A 69 -27.74 -24.12 24.11
C ASN A 69 -28.97 -25.05 24.13
N LYS A 70 -29.16 -25.89 23.11
CA LYS A 70 -30.22 -26.92 23.13
C LYS A 70 -30.00 -27.94 24.25
N GLN A 71 -28.76 -28.39 24.45
CA GLN A 71 -28.42 -29.32 25.51
C GLN A 71 -28.72 -28.73 26.89
N VAL A 72 -28.29 -27.49 27.14
CA VAL A 72 -28.56 -26.79 28.40
C VAL A 72 -30.07 -26.68 28.67
N LYS A 73 -30.86 -26.30 27.65
CA LYS A 73 -32.33 -26.19 27.79
C LYS A 73 -33.03 -27.52 28.05
N ARG A 74 -32.43 -28.66 27.69
CA ARG A 74 -32.97 -30.00 28.01
C ARG A 74 -32.59 -30.48 29.41
N SER A 75 -31.52 -29.93 29.99
CA SER A 75 -31.03 -30.27 31.33
C SER A 75 -31.61 -29.38 32.44
N ILE A 76 -32.54 -28.47 32.09
CA ILE A 76 -33.34 -27.65 33.02
C ILE A 76 -34.74 -28.26 33.07
#